data_AF-A0AAW2F3R1-F1
#
_entry.id   AF-A0AAW2F3R1-F1
#
_cell.length_a   1.000
_cell.length_b   1.000
_cell.length_c   1.000
_cell.angle_alpha   90.00
_cell.angle_beta   90.00
_cell.angle_gamma   90.00
#
_symmetry.space_group_name_H-M   'P 1'
#
loop_
_entity.id
_entity.type
_entity.pdbx_description
1 polymer ?
#
loop_
_entity_poly.entity_id
_entity_poly.type
_entity_poly.pdbx_seq_one_letter_code
_entity_poly.pdbx_strand_id
1 'polypeptide(L)'
;MLIVTVGMSITLLQITQETSDILEATRYVFYVIGQLIHLFFLSFEGQRLIDHSLEIRDKMYSSFWYKASMKLQKLVMMVMMKSLQPSFLSAGKIYIFSLQSFTMILQTSMSYFTVLATFQ
;
A
#
# COMPACT_ATOMS: atom_id res chain seq x y z
N MET A 1 7.23 5.60 -2.83
CA MET A 1 8.04 4.40 -2.56
C MET A 1 9.41 4.80 -2.06
N LEU A 2 10.34 5.21 -2.94
CA LEU A 2 11.71 5.60 -2.54
C LEU A 2 11.77 6.71 -1.48
N ILE A 3 10.96 7.76 -1.60
CA ILE A 3 10.92 8.86 -0.60
C ILE A 3 10.50 8.33 0.79
N VAL A 4 9.51 7.42 0.83
CA VAL A 4 8.99 6.87 2.08
C VAL A 4 10.01 5.89 2.68
N THR A 5 10.62 5.03 1.88
CA THR A 5 11.64 4.08 2.35
C THR A 5 12.88 4.81 2.88
N VAL A 6 13.34 5.86 2.16
CA VAL A 6 14.48 6.70 2.55
C VAL A 6 14.17 7.48 3.83
N GLY A 7 12.99 8.09 3.94
CA GLY A 7 12.57 8.80 5.15
C GLY A 7 12.47 7.89 6.38
N MET A 8 11.94 6.67 6.21
CA MET A 8 11.87 5.67 7.28
C MET A 8 13.27 5.20 7.71
N SER A 9 14.20 4.99 6.77
CA SER A 9 15.58 4.61 7.12
C SER A 9 16.36 5.72 7.83
N ILE A 10 16.16 7.00 7.45
CA ILE A 10 16.84 8.14 8.08
C ILE A 10 16.35 8.33 9.52
N THR A 11 15.03 8.27 9.75
CA THR A 11 14.47 8.38 11.10
C THR A 11 14.91 7.22 12.01
N LEU A 12 15.10 6.01 11.47
CA LEU A 12 15.65 4.88 12.21
C LEU A 12 17.12 5.09 12.61
N LEU A 13 17.94 5.68 11.73
CA LEU A 13 19.34 6.02 12.05
C LEU A 13 19.45 7.12 13.10
N GLN A 14 18.59 8.15 13.02
CA GLN A 14 18.56 9.23 14.01
C GLN A 14 18.30 8.68 15.43
N ILE A 15 17.44 7.68 15.57
CA ILE A 15 17.20 6.98 16.83
C ILE A 15 18.48 6.31 17.37
N THR A 16 19.33 5.75 16.49
CA THR A 16 20.57 5.09 16.92
C THR A 16 21.71 6.06 17.25
N GLN A 17 21.78 7.22 16.59
CA GLN A 17 22.80 8.24 16.85
C GLN A 17 22.52 9.07 18.12
N GLU A 18 21.26 9.46 18.36
CA GLU A 18 20.85 10.31 19.49
C GLU A 18 20.46 9.48 20.74
N THR A 19 21.22 8.44 21.05
CA THR A 19 20.96 7.60 22.24
C THR A 19 21.30 8.29 23.56
N SER A 20 21.97 9.46 23.52
CA SER A 20 22.31 10.27 24.69
C SER A 20 21.12 11.01 25.30
N ASP A 21 20.11 11.38 24.50
CA ASP A 21 18.96 12.18 24.95
C ASP A 21 17.64 11.40 24.80
N ILE A 22 17.24 10.72 25.89
CA ILE A 22 16.07 9.83 25.95
C ILE A 22 14.78 10.52 25.47
N LEU A 23 14.67 11.82 25.69
CA LEU A 23 13.51 12.63 25.34
C LEU A 23 13.38 12.83 23.82
N GLU A 24 14.49 12.84 23.10
CA GLU A 24 14.52 13.00 21.65
C GLU A 24 14.30 11.65 20.95
N ALA A 25 14.95 10.60 21.45
CA ALA A 25 14.73 9.22 20.98
C ALA A 25 13.25 8.80 21.09
N THR A 26 12.58 9.13 22.21
CA THR A 26 11.15 8.83 22.39
C THR A 26 10.26 9.54 21.38
N ARG A 27 10.54 10.81 21.04
CA ARG A 27 9.79 11.56 20.02
C ARG A 27 9.91 10.89 18.64
N TYR A 28 11.11 10.49 18.24
CA TYR A 28 11.32 9.81 16.96
C TYR A 28 10.62 8.45 16.89
N VAL A 29 10.61 7.68 17.98
CA VAL A 29 9.86 6.42 18.06
C VAL A 29 8.36 6.65 17.85
N PHE A 30 7.77 7.65 18.51
CA PHE A 30 6.36 8.00 18.30
C PHE A 30 6.07 8.44 16.86
N TYR A 31 6.97 9.20 16.25
CA TYR A 31 6.85 9.62 14.86
C TYR A 31 6.85 8.42 13.89
N VAL A 32 7.78 7.48 14.07
CA VAL A 32 7.85 6.25 13.26
C VAL A 32 6.58 5.42 13.42
N ILE A 33 6.09 5.23 14.65
CA ILE A 33 4.85 4.50 14.92
C ILE A 33 3.66 5.18 14.23
N GLY A 34 3.53 6.50 14.35
CA GLY A 34 2.47 7.26 13.70
C GLY A 34 2.50 7.12 12.18
N GLN A 35 3.68 7.20 11.58
CA GLN A 35 3.87 7.02 10.15
C GLN A 35 3.50 5.60 9.68
N LEU A 36 3.87 4.57 10.45
CA LEU A 36 3.51 3.19 10.17
C LEU A 36 2.00 2.97 10.24
N ILE A 37 1.34 3.51 11.26
CA ILE A 37 -0.12 3.43 11.41
C ILE A 37 -0.80 4.10 10.22
N HIS A 38 -0.39 5.32 9.86
CA HIS A 38 -0.97 6.04 8.73
C HIS A 38 -0.81 5.28 7.41
N LEU A 39 0.39 4.76 7.14
CA LEU A 39 0.66 3.96 5.94
C LEU A 39 -0.13 2.64 5.94
N PHE A 40 -0.25 1.99 7.10
CA PHE A 40 -1.01 0.75 7.27
C PHE A 40 -2.49 0.96 6.96
N PHE A 41 -3.13 2.00 7.53
CA PHE A 41 -4.53 2.31 7.23
C PHE A 41 -4.75 2.57 5.74
N LEU A 42 -3.86 3.34 5.11
CA LEU A 42 -3.97 3.65 3.69
C LEU A 42 -3.81 2.40 2.80
N SER A 43 -2.85 1.52 3.13
CA SER A 43 -2.65 0.25 2.44
C SER A 43 -3.78 -0.75 2.70
N PHE A 44 -4.38 -0.75 3.89
CA PHE A 44 -5.52 -1.61 4.23
C PHE A 44 -6.78 -1.20 3.47
N GLU A 45 -7.09 0.09 3.45
CA GLU A 45 -8.20 0.65 2.66
C GLU A 45 -8.00 0.39 1.16
N GLY A 46 -6.78 0.58 0.66
CA GLY A 46 -6.42 0.26 -0.73
C GLY A 46 -6.60 -1.23 -1.06
N GLN A 47 -6.20 -2.13 -0.16
CA GLN A 47 -6.41 -3.57 -0.31
C GLN A 47 -7.90 -3.92 -0.36
N ARG A 48 -8.70 -3.39 0.59
CA ARG A 48 -10.14 -3.62 0.64
C ARG A 48 -10.83 -3.16 -0.65
N LEU A 49 -10.41 -2.03 -1.22
CA LEU A 49 -10.93 -1.54 -2.49
C LEU A 49 -10.61 -2.50 -3.65
N ILE A 50 -9.38 -3.02 -3.70
CA ILE A 50 -8.95 -3.99 -4.71
C ILE A 50 -9.79 -5.27 -4.60
N ASP A 51 -9.91 -5.81 -3.39
CA ASP A 51 -10.65 -7.05 -3.13
C ASP A 51 -12.13 -6.90 -3.50
N HIS A 52 -12.76 -5.78 -3.12
CA HIS A 52 -14.16 -5.52 -3.47
C HIS A 52 -14.36 -5.33 -4.97
N SER A 53 -13.42 -4.68 -5.65
CA SER A 53 -13.44 -4.54 -7.12
C SER A 53 -13.34 -5.90 -7.82
N LEU A 54 -12.54 -6.83 -7.29
CA LEU A 54 -12.41 -8.19 -7.81
C LEU A 54 -13.68 -9.01 -7.53
N GLU A 55 -14.26 -8.89 -6.34
CA GLU A 55 -15.49 -9.59 -5.97
C GLU A 55 -16.68 -9.18 -6.85
N ILE A 56 -16.84 -7.88 -7.12
CA ILE A 56 -17.88 -7.36 -8.01
C ILE A 56 -17.70 -7.95 -9.42
N ARG A 57 -16.46 -7.99 -9.92
CA ARG A 57 -16.14 -8.58 -11.23
C ARG A 57 -16.52 -10.05 -11.28
N ASP A 58 -16.14 -10.83 -10.27
CA ASP A 58 -16.41 -12.27 -10.23
C ASP A 58 -17.92 -12.55 -10.11
N LYS A 59 -18.65 -11.77 -9.30
CA LYS A 59 -20.12 -11.83 -9.21
C LYS A 59 -20.79 -11.50 -10.54
N MET A 60 -20.37 -10.45 -11.23
CA MET A 60 -20.90 -10.13 -12.56
C MET A 60 -20.64 -11.27 -13.56
N TYR A 61 -19.45 -11.87 -13.53
CA TYR A 61 -19.07 -12.97 -14.43
C TYR A 61 -19.91 -14.23 -14.19
N SER A 62 -20.19 -14.54 -12.92
CA SER A 62 -21.06 -15.65 -12.51
C SER A 62 -22.55 -15.42 -12.77
N SER A 63 -22.97 -14.19 -13.05
CA SER A 63 -24.38 -13.88 -13.28
C SER A 63 -24.86 -14.38 -14.65
N PHE A 64 -26.17 -14.56 -14.80
CA PHE A 64 -26.81 -14.90 -16.08
C PHE A 64 -26.85 -13.72 -17.07
N TRP A 65 -25.75 -12.96 -17.20
CA TRP A 65 -25.64 -11.79 -18.08
C TRP A 65 -25.95 -12.11 -19.55
N TYR A 66 -25.73 -13.36 -19.97
CA TYR A 66 -26.05 -13.87 -21.31
C TYR A 66 -27.56 -14.11 -21.55
N LYS A 67 -28.38 -14.15 -20.49
CA LYS A 67 -29.85 -14.23 -20.58
C LYS A 67 -30.54 -12.86 -20.50
N ALA A 68 -29.77 -11.79 -20.31
CA ALA A 68 -30.28 -10.42 -20.23
C ALA A 68 -30.63 -9.86 -21.62
N SER A 69 -31.33 -8.72 -21.65
CA SER A 69 -31.60 -8.01 -22.91
C SER A 69 -30.30 -7.58 -23.61
N MET A 70 -30.31 -7.52 -24.95
CA MET A 70 -29.12 -7.13 -25.76
C MET A 70 -28.49 -5.81 -25.33
N LYS A 71 -29.28 -4.85 -24.83
CA LYS A 71 -28.77 -3.58 -24.28
C LYS A 71 -28.00 -3.79 -22.97
N LEU A 72 -28.55 -4.60 -22.07
CA LEU A 72 -27.91 -4.91 -20.78
C LEU A 72 -26.65 -5.77 -20.97
N GLN A 73 -26.66 -6.71 -21.91
CA GLN A 73 -25.52 -7.55 -22.25
C GLN A 73 -24.32 -6.72 -22.73
N LYS A 74 -24.54 -5.75 -23.65
CA LYS A 74 -23.49 -4.80 -24.08
C LYS A 74 -22.98 -3.95 -22.92
N LEU A 75 -23.86 -3.50 -22.04
CA LEU A 75 -23.48 -2.67 -20.90
C LEU A 75 -22.58 -3.45 -19.92
N VAL A 76 -23.00 -4.67 -19.55
CA VAL A 76 -22.24 -5.55 -18.67
C VAL A 76 -20.89 -5.91 -19.29
N MET A 77 -20.84 -6.17 -20.60
CA MET A 77 -19.58 -6.48 -21.30
C MET A 77 -18.62 -5.27 -21.30
N MET A 78 -19.13 -4.05 -21.47
CA MET A 78 -18.32 -2.83 -21.34
C MET A 78 -17.80 -2.63 -19.91
N VAL A 79 -18.65 -2.85 -18.90
CA VAL A 79 -18.25 -2.76 -17.49
C VAL A 79 -17.20 -3.83 -17.16
N MET A 80 -17.38 -5.06 -17.61
CA MET A 80 -16.39 -6.14 -17.48
C MET A 80 -15.05 -5.76 -18.12
N MET A 81 -15.07 -5.26 -19.36
CA MET A 81 -13.89 -4.76 -20.06
C MET A 81 -13.17 -3.64 -19.31
N LYS A 82 -13.90 -2.71 -18.68
CA LYS A 82 -13.28 -1.65 -17.87
C LYS A 82 -12.78 -2.15 -16.52
N SER A 83 -13.47 -3.12 -15.91
CA SER A 83 -13.11 -3.74 -14.63
C SER A 83 -11.98 -4.78 -14.71
N LEU A 84 -11.51 -5.12 -15.93
CA LEU A 84 -10.29 -5.89 -16.15
C LEU A 84 -9.06 -5.20 -15.57
N GLN A 85 -9.06 -3.86 -15.51
CA GLN A 85 -8.16 -3.12 -14.64
C GLN A 85 -8.82 -3.00 -13.26
N PRO A 86 -8.31 -3.70 -12.23
CA PRO A 86 -8.82 -3.53 -10.88
C PRO A 86 -8.71 -2.06 -10.49
N SER A 87 -9.71 -1.56 -9.77
CA SER A 87 -9.66 -0.20 -9.22
C SER A 87 -8.65 -0.20 -8.09
N PHE A 88 -7.38 0.07 -8.39
CA PHE A 88 -6.34 0.16 -7.37
C PHE A 88 -5.99 1.63 -7.12
N LEU A 89 -5.87 1.96 -5.85
CA LEU A 89 -5.36 3.25 -5.43
C LEU A 89 -3.85 3.23 -5.73
N SER A 90 -3.40 4.12 -6.62
CA SER A 90 -1.99 4.25 -6.98
C SER A 90 -1.48 5.66 -6.75
N ALA A 91 -0.37 5.78 -6.02
CA ALA A 91 0.39 7.02 -5.96
C ALA A 91 1.32 7.10 -7.17
N GLY A 92 0.97 7.97 -8.13
CA GLY A 92 1.79 8.31 -9.29
C GLY A 92 2.10 7.15 -10.25
N LYS A 93 1.29 6.08 -10.28
CA LYS A 93 1.52 4.81 -11.00
C LYS A 93 2.73 3.98 -10.53
N ILE A 94 3.46 4.44 -9.51
CA ILE A 94 4.69 3.80 -9.03
C ILE A 94 4.44 2.97 -7.75
N TYR A 95 3.45 3.36 -6.94
CA TYR A 95 3.11 2.65 -5.72
C TYR A 95 1.64 2.27 -5.71
N ILE A 96 1.36 0.99 -5.52
CA ILE A 96 0.00 0.48 -5.31
C ILE A 96 -0.23 0.41 -3.81
N PHE A 97 -1.31 1.04 -3.34
CA PHE A 97 -1.72 0.94 -1.94
C PHE A 97 -2.30 -0.46 -1.69
N SER A 98 -1.41 -1.37 -1.31
CA SER A 98 -1.72 -2.76 -0.96
C SER A 98 -0.95 -3.17 0.29
N LEU A 99 -1.42 -4.22 0.97
CA LEU A 99 -0.71 -4.79 2.10
C LEU A 99 0.65 -5.36 1.68
N GLN A 100 0.72 -5.94 0.48
CA GLN A 100 1.96 -6.48 -0.08
C GLN A 100 3.02 -5.37 -0.26
N SER A 101 2.62 -4.22 -0.79
CA SER A 101 3.53 -3.09 -0.97
C SER A 101 3.96 -2.49 0.37
N PHE A 102 3.11 -2.51 1.40
CA PHE A 102 3.48 -2.11 2.76
C PHE A 102 4.56 -3.01 3.35
N THR A 103 4.42 -4.33 3.26
CA THR A 103 5.45 -5.28 3.73
C THR A 103 6.77 -5.10 2.98
N MET A 104 6.71 -4.84 1.67
CA MET A 104 7.91 -4.57 0.86
C MET A 104 8.64 -3.29 1.33
N ILE A 105 7.91 -2.22 1.69
CA ILE A 105 8.50 -1.00 2.27
C ILE A 105 9.22 -1.34 3.57
N LEU A 106 8.57 -2.08 4.47
CA LEU A 106 9.17 -2.44 5.76
C LEU A 106 10.46 -3.25 5.59
N GLN A 107 10.43 -4.27 4.72
CA GLN A 107 11.60 -5.11 4.45
C GLN A 107 12.75 -4.29 3.86
N THR A 108 12.47 -3.48 2.84
CA THR A 108 13.50 -2.64 2.20
C THR A 108 14.08 -1.62 3.18
N SER A 109 13.26 -0.92 3.97
CA SER A 109 13.73 0.00 5.00
C SER A 109 14.62 -0.67 6.05
N MET A 110 14.29 -1.89 6.50
CA MET A 110 15.15 -2.66 7.42
C MET A 110 16.47 -3.07 6.77
N SER A 111 16.45 -3.47 5.49
CA SER A 111 17.68 -3.77 4.75
C SER A 111 18.57 -2.54 4.61
N TYR A 112 18.01 -1.38 4.23
CA TYR A 112 18.75 -0.11 4.15
C TYR A 112 19.32 0.31 5.50
N PHE A 113 18.52 0.18 6.57
CA PHE A 113 18.99 0.44 7.92
C PHE A 113 20.17 -0.46 8.30
N THR A 114 20.06 -1.78 8.06
CA THR A 114 21.13 -2.73 8.39
C THR A 114 22.42 -2.37 7.65
N VAL A 115 22.34 -2.04 6.36
CA VAL A 115 23.48 -1.59 5.57
C VAL A 115 24.09 -0.32 6.16
N LEU A 116 23.29 0.69 6.46
CA LEU A 116 23.81 1.95 7.02
C LEU A 116 24.41 1.75 8.42
N ALA A 117 23.82 0.90 9.25
CA ALA A 117 24.34 0.53 10.56
C ALA A 117 25.69 -0.21 10.48
N THR A 118 26.00 -0.90 9.37
CA THR A 118 27.33 -1.50 9.15
C THR A 118 28.40 -0.51 8.71
N PHE A 119 28.01 0.64 8.15
CA PHE A 119 28.94 1.70 7.75
C PHE A 119 29.23 2.72 8.87
N GLN A 120 28.50 2.61 9.98
CA GLN A 120 28.65 3.43 11.18
C GLN A 120 29.48 2.67 12.22
#